data_AF-A0A4Q3SHB9-F1
#
_entry.id   AF-A0A4Q3SHB9-F1
#
_cell.length_a   1.000
_cell.length_b   1.000
_cell.length_c   1.000
_cell.angle_alpha   90.00
_cell.angle_beta   90.00
_cell.angle_gamma   90.00
#
_symmetry.space_group_name_H-M   'P 1'
#
loop_
_entity.id
_entity.type
_entity.pdbx_description
1 polymer ?
#
loop_
_entity_poly.entity_id
_entity_poly.type
_entity_poly.pdbx_seq_one_letter_code
_entity_poly.pdbx_strand_id
1 'polypeptide(L)'
;LSLGEAMISDHRRILATGLGRLRGKLRYRPVVFDLTPPEFTLSALQRSVEAIAGISLHKQNFRRGLERTELVEGLGRLEAATGGRPAELFRYRRERAQLGPMGGLALPLLRDS
;
A
#
# COMPACT_ATOMS: atom_id res chain seq x y z
N LEU A 1 12.77 21.59 -1.21
CA LEU A 1 11.44 20.96 -1.27
C LEU A 1 10.60 21.79 -2.23
N SER A 2 10.27 21.28 -3.41
CA SER A 2 9.29 21.94 -4.27
C SER A 2 7.92 21.75 -3.61
N LEU A 3 7.21 22.84 -3.38
CA LEU A 3 5.78 22.75 -3.10
C LEU A 3 5.09 22.26 -4.39
N GLY A 4 3.98 21.54 -4.24
CA GLY A 4 3.19 21.05 -5.39
C GLY A 4 2.49 22.18 -6.14
N GLU A 5 1.83 21.84 -7.25
CA GLU A 5 1.06 22.79 -8.07
C GLU A 5 -0.09 23.42 -7.28
N ALA A 6 -0.34 24.72 -7.50
CA ALA A 6 -1.43 25.41 -6.84
C ALA A 6 -2.79 24.87 -7.33
N MET A 7 -3.65 24.47 -6.40
CA MET A 7 -4.99 23.97 -6.74
C MET A 7 -6.00 25.13 -6.77
N ILE A 8 -6.83 25.17 -7.82
CA ILE A 8 -7.89 26.19 -7.97
C ILE A 8 -9.08 25.93 -7.04
N SER A 9 -9.78 27.00 -6.63
CA SER A 9 -11.03 26.94 -5.86
C SER A 9 -10.95 26.03 -4.62
N ASP A 10 -11.93 25.15 -4.42
CA ASP A 10 -12.04 24.19 -3.33
C ASP A 10 -11.40 22.83 -3.64
N HIS A 11 -10.63 22.70 -4.72
CA HIS A 11 -9.98 21.43 -5.11
C HIS A 11 -9.08 20.89 -4.00
N ARG A 12 -8.42 21.75 -3.22
CA ARG A 12 -7.64 21.34 -2.04
C ARG A 12 -8.52 20.63 -1.01
N ARG A 13 -9.74 21.13 -0.76
CA ARG A 13 -10.70 20.55 0.18
C ARG A 13 -11.25 19.22 -0.34
N ILE A 14 -11.56 19.14 -1.64
CA ILE A 14 -12.00 17.90 -2.29
C ILE A 14 -10.91 16.83 -2.18
N LEU A 15 -9.66 17.17 -2.52
CA LEU A 15 -8.51 16.28 -2.40
C LEU A 15 -8.30 15.80 -0.96
N ALA A 16 -8.29 16.72 0.01
CA ALA A 16 -8.12 16.39 1.41
C ALA A 16 -9.23 15.45 1.93
N THR A 17 -10.47 15.68 1.50
CA THR A 17 -11.62 14.84 1.85
C THR A 17 -11.50 13.44 1.22
N GLY A 18 -11.13 13.37 -0.06
CA GLY A 18 -10.90 12.11 -0.77
C GLY A 18 -9.78 11.29 -0.13
N LEU A 19 -8.66 11.94 0.22
CA LEU A 19 -7.53 11.31 0.88
C LEU A 19 -7.89 10.81 2.28
N GLY A 20 -8.66 11.57 3.06
CA GLY A 20 -9.17 11.13 4.35
C GLY A 20 -10.02 9.86 4.25
N ARG A 21 -10.93 9.81 3.27
CA ARG A 21 -11.74 8.60 3.00
C ARG A 21 -10.89 7.41 2.56
N LEU A 22 -9.87 7.65 1.73
CA LEU A 22 -8.96 6.60 1.28
C LEU A 22 -8.14 6.03 2.44
N ARG A 23 -7.61 6.88 3.31
CA ARG A 23 -6.91 6.48 4.54
C ARG A 23 -7.78 5.64 5.47
N GLY A 24 -9.06 6.01 5.62
CA GLY A 24 -10.03 5.19 6.37
C GLY A 24 -10.22 3.80 5.76
N LYS A 25 -10.27 3.68 4.43
CA LYS A 25 -10.43 2.39 3.74
C LYS A 25 -9.20 1.49 3.83
N LEU A 26 -7.99 2.07 3.85
CA LEU A 26 -6.75 1.30 4.02
C LEU A 26 -6.72 0.46 5.31
N ARG A 27 -7.42 0.89 6.36
CA ARG A 27 -7.48 0.17 7.64
C ARG A 27 -8.31 -1.12 7.57
N TYR A 28 -9.26 -1.22 6.63
CA TYR A 28 -10.27 -2.29 6.65
C TYR A 28 -10.44 -3.03 5.32
N ARG A 29 -9.85 -2.54 4.22
CA ARG A 29 -9.85 -3.20 2.92
C ARG A 29 -8.47 -3.11 2.27
N PRO A 30 -8.06 -4.14 1.50
CA PRO A 30 -6.78 -4.16 0.83
C PRO A 30 -6.80 -3.30 -0.47
N VAL A 31 -7.43 -2.11 -0.42
CA VAL A 31 -7.63 -1.20 -1.57
C VAL A 31 -6.32 -0.68 -2.16
N VAL A 32 -5.22 -0.75 -1.40
CA VAL A 32 -3.90 -0.40 -1.91
C VAL A 32 -3.51 -1.22 -3.13
N PHE A 33 -3.96 -2.48 -3.23
CA PHE A 33 -3.63 -3.33 -4.38
C PHE A 33 -4.37 -2.92 -5.65
N ASP A 34 -5.50 -2.21 -5.53
CA ASP A 34 -6.20 -1.62 -6.67
C ASP A 34 -5.49 -0.36 -7.20
N LEU A 35 -4.60 0.23 -6.38
CA LEU A 35 -3.81 1.41 -6.70
C LEU A 35 -2.38 1.08 -7.16
N THR A 36 -1.99 -0.19 -7.08
CA THR A 36 -0.70 -0.69 -7.58
C THR A 36 -0.86 -1.41 -8.91
N PRO A 37 0.18 -1.48 -9.75
CA PRO A 37 0.19 -2.35 -10.91
C PRO A 37 -0.12 -3.83 -10.54
N PRO A 38 -0.52 -4.67 -11.49
CA PRO A 38 -0.80 -6.09 -11.23
C PRO A 38 0.38 -6.89 -10.64
N GLU A 39 1.60 -6.44 -10.93
CA GLU A 39 2.85 -7.00 -10.41
C GLU A 39 3.66 -5.87 -9.78
N PHE A 40 4.16 -6.09 -8.57
CA PHE A 40 4.85 -5.05 -7.82
C PHE A 40 5.91 -5.64 -6.91
N THR A 41 6.92 -4.84 -6.59
CA THR A 41 7.85 -5.17 -5.51
C THR A 41 7.25 -4.78 -4.16
N LEU A 42 7.62 -5.47 -3.07
CA LEU A 42 7.17 -5.09 -1.71
C LEU A 42 7.56 -3.66 -1.34
N SER A 43 8.68 -3.17 -1.87
CA SER A 43 9.13 -1.80 -1.65
C SER A 43 8.22 -0.77 -2.34
N ALA A 44 7.73 -1.08 -3.54
CA ALA A 44 6.80 -0.22 -4.26
C ALA A 44 5.46 -0.17 -3.53
N LEU A 45 4.97 -1.33 -3.07
CA LEU A 45 3.76 -1.40 -2.25
C LEU A 45 3.91 -0.59 -0.95
N GLN A 46 5.03 -0.74 -0.23
CA GLN A 46 5.30 0.04 0.99
C GLN A 46 5.25 1.54 0.70
N ARG A 47 5.94 2.02 -0.34
CA ARG A 47 5.94 3.44 -0.71
C ARG A 47 4.53 3.95 -1.01
N SER A 48 3.70 3.16 -1.70
CA SER A 48 2.30 3.53 -1.94
C SER A 48 1.50 3.64 -0.64
N VAL A 49 1.67 2.70 0.30
CA VAL A 49 1.01 2.77 1.61
C VAL A 49 1.47 4.01 2.38
N GLU A 50 2.77 4.26 2.45
CA GLU A 50 3.35 5.42 3.15
C GLU A 50 2.85 6.74 2.56
N ALA A 51 2.83 6.86 1.23
CA ALA A 51 2.36 8.06 0.53
C ALA A 51 0.87 8.34 0.82
N ILE A 52 0.03 7.31 0.84
CA ILE A 52 -1.38 7.47 1.15
C ILE A 52 -1.58 7.76 2.64
N ALA A 53 -0.93 7.01 3.53
CA ALA A 53 -1.09 7.15 4.98
C ALA A 53 -0.46 8.43 5.53
N GLY A 54 0.56 8.97 4.88
CA GLY A 54 1.32 10.12 5.34
C GLY A 54 2.27 9.80 6.50
N ILE A 55 2.65 8.53 6.67
CA ILE A 55 3.58 8.05 7.71
C ILE A 55 4.64 7.15 7.08
N SER A 56 5.82 7.09 7.69
CA SER A 56 6.86 6.14 7.31
C SER A 56 6.66 4.81 8.03
N LEU A 57 6.91 3.71 7.32
CA LEU A 57 6.73 2.34 7.83
C LEU A 57 8.08 1.64 7.98
N HIS A 58 8.22 0.86 9.06
CA HIS A 58 9.41 0.04 9.24
C HIS A 58 9.41 -1.13 8.25
N LYS A 59 10.42 -1.20 7.38
CA LYS A 59 10.50 -2.17 6.27
C LYS A 59 10.30 -3.63 6.69
N GLN A 60 10.97 -4.08 7.76
CA GLN A 60 10.81 -5.46 8.23
C GLN A 60 9.43 -5.74 8.82
N ASN A 61 8.83 -4.75 9.52
CA ASN A 61 7.50 -4.93 10.11
C ASN A 61 6.44 -4.98 9.02
N PHE A 62 6.58 -4.15 7.99
CA PHE A 62 5.72 -4.18 6.81
C PHE A 62 5.76 -5.54 6.11
N ARG A 63 6.97 -6.03 5.80
CA ARG A 63 7.15 -7.34 5.17
C ARG A 63 6.51 -8.46 5.99
N ARG A 64 6.86 -8.56 7.28
CA ARG A 64 6.31 -9.59 8.17
C ARG A 64 4.80 -9.50 8.32
N GLY A 65 4.26 -8.28 8.38
CA GLY A 65 2.82 -8.04 8.43
C GLY A 65 2.13 -8.57 7.18
N LEU A 66 2.69 -8.31 6.01
CA LEU A 66 2.15 -8.75 4.73
C LEU A 66 2.23 -10.27 4.54
N GLU A 67 3.36 -10.89 4.86
CA GLU A 67 3.56 -12.35 4.80
C GLU A 67 2.50 -13.09 5.63
N ARG A 68 2.19 -12.59 6.83
CA ARG A 68 1.15 -13.16 7.71
C ARG A 68 -0.26 -13.08 7.15
N THR A 69 -0.53 -12.13 6.25
CA THR A 69 -1.87 -11.98 5.67
C THR A 69 -2.15 -12.98 4.55
N GLU A 70 -1.10 -13.63 4.02
CA GLU A 70 -1.17 -14.49 2.82
C GLU A 70 -1.83 -13.82 1.60
N LEU A 71 -1.94 -12.48 1.58
CA LEU A 71 -2.62 -11.73 0.52
C LEU A 71 -1.74 -11.55 -0.73
N VAL A 72 -0.46 -11.84 -0.65
CA VAL A 72 0.47 -11.73 -1.78
C VAL A 72 1.19 -13.04 -2.01
N GLU A 73 1.51 -13.31 -3.27
CA GLU A 73 2.37 -14.43 -3.68
C GLU A 73 3.57 -13.91 -4.45
N GLY A 74 4.73 -14.53 -4.21
CA GLY A 74 5.94 -14.29 -4.99
C GLY A 74 5.83 -14.96 -6.35
N LEU A 75 6.26 -14.26 -7.40
CA LEU A 75 6.22 -14.75 -8.78
C LEU A 75 7.52 -15.44 -9.20
N GLY A 76 8.53 -15.51 -8.32
CA GLY A 76 9.87 -16.03 -8.63
C GLY A 76 10.66 -15.20 -9.65
N ARG A 77 10.09 -14.08 -10.12
CA ARG A 77 10.72 -13.13 -11.04
C ARG A 77 11.27 -11.94 -10.27
N LEU A 78 12.39 -11.42 -10.73
CA LEU A 78 13.05 -10.26 -10.13
C LEU A 78 12.94 -9.05 -11.05
N GLU A 79 12.68 -7.89 -10.46
CA GLU A 79 12.78 -6.59 -11.12
C GLU A 79 14.15 -5.98 -10.82
N ALA A 80 14.94 -5.77 -11.87
CA ALA A 80 16.28 -5.17 -11.77
C ALA A 80 16.25 -3.63 -11.74
N ALA A 81 15.17 -3.01 -12.22
CA ALA A 81 15.00 -1.56 -12.32
C ALA A 81 14.56 -0.91 -10.99
N THR A 82 15.14 -1.33 -9.86
CA THR A 82 14.78 -0.86 -8.52
C THR A 82 15.72 0.22 -7.97
N GLY A 83 16.73 0.61 -8.74
CA GLY A 83 17.79 1.52 -8.30
C GLY A 83 18.78 0.89 -7.31
N GLY A 84 18.82 -0.45 -7.24
CA GLY A 84 19.68 -1.21 -6.33
C GLY A 84 19.68 -2.70 -6.63
N ARG A 85 19.73 -3.55 -5.59
CA ARG A 85 19.61 -5.00 -5.76
C ARG A 85 18.26 -5.37 -6.40
N PRO A 86 18.22 -6.34 -7.34
CA PRO A 86 16.97 -6.83 -7.89
C PRO A 86 15.99 -7.24 -6.79
N ALA A 87 14.71 -6.89 -6.94
CA ALA A 87 13.68 -7.20 -5.96
C ALA A 87 12.65 -8.16 -6.56
N GLU A 88 12.18 -9.10 -5.77
CA GLU A 88 11.14 -10.03 -6.21
C GLU A 88 9.82 -9.30 -6.50
N LEU A 89 9.18 -9.76 -7.58
CA LEU A 89 7.84 -9.36 -7.99
C LEU A 89 6.80 -10.23 -7.29
N PHE A 90 5.75 -9.56 -6.82
CA PHE A 90 4.61 -10.15 -6.15
C PHE A 90 3.33 -9.81 -6.88
N ARG A 91 2.30 -10.63 -6.66
CA ARG A 91 0.93 -10.39 -7.09
C ARG A 91 -0.04 -10.49 -5.92
N TYR A 92 -1.13 -9.72 -6.00
CA TYR A 92 -2.22 -9.77 -5.04
C TYR A 92 -3.15 -10.98 -5.28
N ARG A 93 -3.37 -11.78 -4.24
CA ARG A 93 -4.28 -12.94 -4.22
C ARG A 93 -5.70 -12.50 -3.85
N ARG A 94 -6.46 -12.05 -4.84
CA ARG A 94 -7.87 -11.58 -4.66
C ARG A 94 -8.77 -12.62 -3.99
N GLU A 95 -8.55 -13.90 -4.25
CA GLU A 95 -9.35 -15.00 -3.68
C GLU A 95 -9.17 -15.13 -2.17
N ARG A 96 -7.94 -14.93 -1.66
CA ARG A 96 -7.66 -14.99 -0.21
C ARG A 96 -8.36 -13.89 0.58
N ALA A 97 -8.55 -12.72 -0.02
CA ALA A 97 -9.25 -11.61 0.63
C ALA A 97 -10.77 -11.83 0.74
N GLN A 98 -11.35 -12.74 -0.05
CA GLN A 98 -12.78 -13.07 -0.03
C GLN A 98 -13.12 -14.17 0.98
N LEU A 99 -12.13 -14.97 1.40
CA LEU A 99 -12.28 -16.13 2.28
C LEU A 99 -12.12 -15.81 3.78
N GLY A 100 -11.64 -14.61 4.15
CA GLY A 100 -11.46 -14.18 5.54
C GLY A 100 -12.60 -13.28 6.04
N PRO A 101 -12.88 -13.23 7.37
CA PRO A 101 -13.93 -12.38 7.93
C PRO A 101 -13.59 -10.90 7.75
N MET A 102 -14.01 -10.27 6.63
CA MET A 102 -13.84 -8.83 6.31
C MET A 102 -12.50 -8.24 6.79
N GLY A 103 -11.44 -9.05 6.75
CA GLY A 103 -10.16 -8.72 7.33
C GLY A 103 -9.35 -8.07 6.24
N GLY A 104 -9.52 -6.76 6.07
CA GLY A 104 -8.53 -5.96 5.37
C GLY A 104 -7.14 -6.26 5.91
N LEU A 105 -6.11 -5.90 5.14
CA LEU A 105 -4.72 -5.87 5.58
C LEU A 105 -4.65 -5.47 7.06
N ALA A 106 -4.57 -6.46 7.97
CA ALA A 106 -4.32 -6.22 9.38
C ALA A 106 -2.83 -5.93 9.50
N LEU A 107 -2.37 -4.93 8.73
CA LEU A 107 -1.07 -4.36 8.87
C LEU A 107 -1.03 -3.88 10.32
N PRO A 108 -0.12 -4.42 11.15
CA PRO A 108 0.04 -3.96 12.53
C PRO A 108 0.46 -2.49 12.66
N LEU A 109 0.43 -1.73 11.56
CA LEU A 109 1.08 -0.45 11.31
C LEU A 109 0.16 0.76 11.46
N LEU A 110 -1.15 0.54 11.63
CA LEU A 110 -2.14 1.60 11.85
C LEU A 110 -2.91 1.36 13.16
N ARG A 111 -2.26 0.73 14.15
CA ARG A 111 -2.76 0.78 15.52
C ARG A 111 -2.46 2.19 16.03
N ASP A 112 -3.50 2.87 16.51
CA ASP A 112 -3.44 4.25 16.95
C ASP A 112 -2.32 4.43 17.99
N SER A 113 -1.44 5.39 17.73
CA SER A 113 -0.46 5.91 18.69
C SER A 113 -1.15 6.71 19.78
#